data_AF-A0A9W6XRU2-F1
#
_entry.id   AF-A0A9W6XRU2-F1
#
_cell.length_a   1.000
_cell.length_b   1.000
_cell.length_c   1.000
_cell.angle_alpha   90.00
_cell.angle_beta   90.00
_cell.angle_gamma   90.00
#
_symmetry.space_group_name_H-M   'P 1'
#
loop_
_entity.id
_entity.type
_entity.pdbx_description
1 polymer ?
#
loop_
_entity_poly.entity_id
_entity_poly.type
_entity_poly.pdbx_seq_one_letter_code
_entity_poly.pdbx_strand_id
1 'polypeptide(L)'
;MIMIMTGLIMIMIMTLSSTRCQGLHAGHLALVQQAKRSCDFVAASVFVNPAQFGPTEDYSKYPRTFEQDVALLRQQGVDLVFFPAADDMYTPLHRCFVDPEGFDDLVEGRCRRGHFRGVATVVAKLLNIVQPTHAFFGQKDAAQVVLIKRMVADLNIPVDVGVVPIVREADGLALSTRNQYLSPAERQAAPVLHRGLALARELFQQAKQSGEAALDAAALRDVVHQEYEREPLVTAIDYVSVGSKETMQELREVDTAEGAIISVAVKLGQCRLIDNIVL
;
A
#
# COMPACT_ATOMS: atom_id res chain seq x y z
N MET A 1 -6.26 -39.89 -13.60
CA MET A 1 -6.56 -39.32 -12.26
C MET A 1 -6.04 -37.90 -12.25
N ILE A 2 -6.92 -36.90 -12.15
CA ILE A 2 -6.49 -35.49 -12.12
C ILE A 2 -6.07 -35.20 -10.67
N MET A 3 -4.78 -34.96 -10.45
CA MET A 3 -4.26 -34.58 -9.14
C MET A 3 -4.42 -33.08 -8.97
N ILE A 4 -5.54 -32.67 -8.39
CA ILE A 4 -5.76 -31.26 -8.01
C ILE A 4 -4.80 -30.96 -6.86
N MET A 5 -3.82 -30.08 -7.08
CA MET A 5 -2.99 -29.56 -5.98
C MET A 5 -3.81 -28.55 -5.17
N THR A 6 -4.62 -29.05 -4.23
CA THR A 6 -5.40 -28.23 -3.28
C THR A 6 -4.53 -27.60 -2.18
N GLY A 7 -3.26 -27.30 -2.48
CA GLY A 7 -2.41 -26.54 -1.60
C GLY A 7 -2.71 -25.06 -1.78
N LEU A 8 -3.35 -24.44 -0.79
CA LEU A 8 -3.59 -22.99 -0.79
C LEU A 8 -2.23 -22.28 -0.64
N ILE A 9 -1.64 -21.86 -1.76
CA ILE A 9 -0.40 -21.09 -1.80
C ILE A 9 -0.71 -19.59 -1.67
N MET A 10 -0.02 -18.89 -0.76
CA MET A 10 0.03 -17.42 -0.68
C MET A 10 1.10 -16.81 -1.62
N ILE A 11 0.88 -15.60 -2.15
CA ILE A 11 1.98 -14.60 -2.22
C ILE A 11 1.71 -13.39 -1.31
N MET A 12 2.69 -13.06 -0.48
CA MET A 12 2.85 -11.70 0.07
C MET A 12 3.91 -10.98 -0.78
N ILE A 13 3.54 -9.86 -1.40
CA ILE A 13 4.42 -9.08 -2.28
C ILE A 13 4.99 -7.91 -1.49
N MET A 14 6.31 -7.87 -1.33
CA MET A 14 6.96 -6.94 -0.40
C MET A 14 8.05 -6.10 -1.04
N THR A 15 7.96 -4.79 -0.83
CA THR A 15 8.98 -3.79 -1.19
C THR A 15 9.37 -3.00 0.07
N LEU A 16 10.58 -3.21 0.63
CA LEU A 16 10.92 -2.90 2.04
C LEU A 16 12.13 -1.96 2.24
N SER A 17 12.03 -0.85 3.02
CA SER A 17 13.19 0.03 3.41
C SER A 17 13.73 -0.28 4.83
N SER A 18 14.91 0.12 5.36
CA SER A 18 16.09 0.90 4.91
C SER A 18 17.38 0.27 5.52
N THR A 19 18.58 0.59 5.00
CA THR A 19 19.89 -0.09 5.24
C THR A 19 20.42 -0.30 6.67
N ARG A 20 19.65 -0.06 7.76
CA ARG A 20 20.13 -0.26 9.15
C ARG A 20 19.22 -1.08 10.08
N CYS A 21 17.97 -1.35 9.69
CA CYS A 21 17.02 -2.17 10.43
C CYS A 21 16.20 -3.04 9.47
N GLN A 22 15.51 -4.04 10.03
CA GLN A 22 14.62 -4.96 9.30
C GLN A 22 13.73 -4.23 8.28
N GLY A 23 13.61 -4.82 7.09
CA GLY A 23 12.61 -4.39 6.12
C GLY A 23 11.19 -4.77 6.56
N LEU A 24 11.07 -5.78 7.40
CA LEU A 24 9.79 -6.21 7.98
C LEU A 24 9.42 -5.40 9.23
N HIS A 25 8.12 -5.24 9.44
CA HIS A 25 7.51 -4.60 10.63
C HIS A 25 6.12 -5.20 10.89
N ALA A 26 5.48 -4.91 12.03
CA ALA A 26 4.23 -5.59 12.42
C ALA A 26 3.10 -5.50 11.37
N GLY A 27 3.00 -4.42 10.60
CA GLY A 27 2.06 -4.33 9.46
C GLY A 27 2.28 -5.36 8.34
N HIS A 28 3.50 -5.86 8.20
CA HIS A 28 3.86 -6.95 7.29
C HIS A 28 3.58 -8.32 7.92
N LEU A 29 3.83 -8.47 9.22
CA LEU A 29 3.51 -9.70 9.95
C LEU A 29 1.99 -9.94 10.00
N ALA A 30 1.17 -8.89 10.00
CA ALA A 30 -0.27 -9.00 9.86
C ALA A 30 -0.71 -9.63 8.53
N LEU A 31 0.02 -9.41 7.43
CA LEU A 31 -0.22 -10.09 6.14
C LEU A 31 0.02 -11.60 6.28
N VAL A 32 1.16 -11.98 6.86
CA VAL A 32 1.54 -13.38 7.13
C VAL A 32 0.53 -14.05 8.06
N GLN A 33 0.11 -13.37 9.12
CA GLN A 33 -0.87 -13.89 10.09
C GLN A 33 -2.26 -14.06 9.47
N GLN A 34 -2.69 -13.17 8.57
CA GLN A 34 -3.93 -13.38 7.83
C GLN A 34 -3.83 -14.59 6.89
N ALA A 35 -2.67 -14.78 6.25
CA ALA A 35 -2.44 -15.91 5.36
C ALA A 35 -2.36 -17.25 6.10
N LYS A 36 -1.65 -17.38 7.23
CA LYS A 36 -1.65 -18.63 8.04
C LYS A 36 -3.02 -18.97 8.66
N ARG A 37 -4.02 -18.07 8.58
CA ARG A 37 -5.44 -18.36 8.90
C ARG A 37 -6.28 -18.77 7.68
N SER A 38 -5.77 -18.56 6.47
CA SER A 38 -6.52 -18.69 5.21
C SER A 38 -5.90 -19.70 4.23
N CYS A 39 -4.66 -20.14 4.48
CA CYS A 39 -3.84 -20.92 3.55
C CYS A 39 -2.93 -21.91 4.30
N ASP A 40 -2.86 -23.16 3.83
CA ASP A 40 -1.98 -24.18 4.39
C ASP A 40 -0.49 -23.91 4.11
N PHE A 41 -0.18 -23.28 2.97
CA PHE A 41 1.18 -23.02 2.53
C PHE A 41 1.41 -21.53 2.23
N VAL A 42 2.31 -20.91 2.97
CA VAL A 42 2.49 -19.45 2.98
C VAL A 42 3.88 -19.10 2.46
N ALA A 43 3.92 -18.55 1.23
CA ALA A 43 5.14 -18.08 0.58
C ALA A 43 5.24 -16.54 0.58
N ALA A 44 6.31 -16.02 1.19
CA ALA A 44 6.62 -14.59 1.21
C ALA A 44 7.61 -14.23 0.09
N SER A 45 7.30 -13.22 -0.71
CA SER A 45 8.25 -12.67 -1.69
C SER A 45 8.81 -11.33 -1.20
N VAL A 46 10.12 -11.26 -1.01
CA VAL A 46 10.82 -10.06 -0.52
C VAL A 46 11.74 -9.58 -1.62
N PHE A 47 11.36 -8.49 -2.28
CA PHE A 47 12.04 -8.04 -3.49
C PHE A 47 11.98 -6.51 -3.65
N VAL A 48 13.16 -5.88 -3.75
CA VAL A 48 13.25 -4.44 -4.02
C VAL A 48 13.11 -4.20 -5.52
N ASN A 49 11.86 -4.13 -5.99
CA ASN A 49 11.52 -3.92 -7.40
C ASN A 49 12.09 -2.60 -7.96
N PRO A 50 13.10 -2.59 -8.85
CA PRO A 50 13.62 -1.35 -9.42
C PRO A 50 12.60 -0.63 -10.32
N ALA A 51 11.69 -1.37 -10.97
CA ALA A 51 10.82 -0.84 -12.02
C ALA A 51 9.73 0.12 -11.50
N GLN A 52 9.50 0.19 -10.18
CA GLN A 52 8.51 1.07 -9.55
C GLN A 52 9.08 2.35 -8.94
N PHE A 53 10.39 2.58 -9.05
CA PHE A 53 11.04 3.77 -8.49
C PHE A 53 11.30 4.82 -9.58
N GLY A 54 10.95 6.08 -9.28
CA GLY A 54 11.39 7.21 -10.10
C GLY A 54 12.92 7.44 -10.02
N PRO A 55 13.53 8.16 -10.98
CA PRO A 55 14.98 8.39 -11.02
C PRO A 55 15.51 9.23 -9.84
N THR A 56 14.62 9.89 -9.09
CA THR A 56 14.91 10.64 -7.87
C THR A 56 14.47 9.91 -6.59
N GLU A 57 13.96 8.68 -6.68
CA GLU A 57 13.51 7.91 -5.53
C GLU A 57 14.59 6.97 -4.96
N ASP A 58 14.44 6.61 -3.69
CA ASP A 58 15.50 6.06 -2.82
C ASP A 58 15.84 4.56 -3.02
N TYR A 59 15.82 4.05 -4.26
CA TYR A 59 16.19 2.66 -4.59
C TYR A 59 17.58 2.27 -4.07
N SER A 60 18.54 3.20 -4.05
CA SER A 60 19.91 2.98 -3.56
C SER A 60 20.05 3.01 -2.02
N LYS A 61 19.05 3.52 -1.29
CA LYS A 61 19.05 3.60 0.19
C LYS A 61 18.25 2.45 0.86
N TYR A 62 17.69 1.57 0.06
CA TYR A 62 16.95 0.38 0.51
C TYR A 62 17.89 -0.71 1.07
N PRO A 63 17.45 -1.50 2.08
CA PRO A 63 18.24 -2.54 2.73
C PRO A 63 18.36 -3.76 1.84
N ARG A 64 19.27 -4.64 2.25
CA ARG A 64 19.29 -6.05 1.84
C ARG A 64 19.48 -6.91 3.10
N THR A 65 18.60 -6.71 4.09
CA THR A 65 18.59 -7.31 5.44
C THR A 65 18.14 -8.78 5.46
N PHE A 66 18.49 -9.52 4.40
CA PHE A 66 18.01 -10.87 4.07
C PHE A 66 17.91 -11.80 5.27
N GLU A 67 18.99 -11.95 6.04
CA GLU A 67 19.06 -12.86 7.19
C GLU A 67 18.05 -12.52 8.29
N GLN A 68 17.86 -11.22 8.58
CA GLN A 68 16.93 -10.76 9.61
C GLN A 68 15.48 -10.91 9.15
N ASP A 69 15.19 -10.54 7.91
CA ASP A 69 13.86 -10.64 7.34
C ASP A 69 13.43 -12.12 7.19
N VAL A 70 14.33 -13.00 6.72
CA VAL A 70 14.10 -14.46 6.67
C VAL A 70 13.92 -15.05 8.07
N ALA A 71 14.70 -14.62 9.07
CA ALA A 71 14.55 -15.11 10.44
C ALA A 71 13.18 -14.75 11.03
N LEU A 72 12.68 -13.53 10.78
CA LEU A 72 11.37 -13.10 11.25
C LEU A 72 10.22 -13.81 10.51
N LEU A 73 10.33 -14.01 9.19
CA LEU A 73 9.35 -14.79 8.42
C LEU A 73 9.29 -16.25 8.92
N ARG A 74 10.45 -16.87 9.19
CA ARG A 74 10.53 -18.21 9.79
C ARG A 74 9.88 -18.26 11.17
N GLN A 75 10.03 -17.23 12.00
CA GLN A 75 9.35 -17.11 13.30
C GLN A 75 7.83 -16.97 13.19
N GLN A 76 7.31 -16.42 12.09
CA GLN A 76 5.86 -16.40 11.81
C GLN A 76 5.35 -17.69 11.11
N GLY A 77 6.19 -18.70 10.92
CA GLY A 77 5.81 -19.95 10.26
C GLY A 77 5.58 -19.82 8.76
N VAL A 78 6.30 -18.92 8.08
CA VAL A 78 6.34 -18.84 6.61
C VAL A 78 7.08 -20.04 6.06
N ASP A 79 6.45 -20.74 5.11
CA ASP A 79 6.89 -22.05 4.62
C ASP A 79 7.92 -21.91 3.46
N LEU A 80 7.87 -20.80 2.71
CA LEU A 80 8.83 -20.45 1.67
C LEU A 80 9.12 -18.94 1.65
N VAL A 81 10.39 -18.56 1.46
CA VAL A 81 10.78 -17.16 1.21
C VAL A 81 11.44 -17.05 -0.16
N PHE A 82 10.81 -16.29 -1.06
CA PHE A 82 11.31 -15.98 -2.39
C PHE A 82 12.05 -14.63 -2.36
N PHE A 83 13.37 -14.67 -2.50
CA PHE A 83 14.25 -13.50 -2.46
C PHE A 83 15.13 -13.45 -3.73
N PRO A 84 14.57 -13.02 -4.88
CA PRO A 84 15.31 -12.94 -6.13
C PRO A 84 16.23 -11.71 -6.17
N ALA A 85 17.30 -11.79 -6.96
CA ALA A 85 18.05 -10.61 -7.37
C ALA A 85 17.25 -9.76 -8.38
N ALA A 86 17.70 -8.52 -8.61
CA ALA A 86 17.11 -7.66 -9.63
C ALA A 86 17.16 -8.30 -11.03
N ASP A 87 18.28 -8.94 -11.36
CA ASP A 87 18.54 -9.50 -12.69
C ASP A 87 17.76 -10.80 -12.96
N ASP A 88 17.45 -11.57 -11.90
CA ASP A 88 16.56 -12.75 -11.97
C ASP A 88 15.14 -12.34 -12.39
N MET A 89 14.69 -11.18 -11.91
CA MET A 89 13.38 -10.62 -12.25
C MET A 89 13.43 -9.83 -13.57
N TYR A 90 14.51 -9.11 -13.83
CA TYR A 90 14.66 -8.15 -14.91
C TYR A 90 15.98 -8.35 -15.66
N THR A 91 16.04 -9.39 -16.50
CA THR A 91 17.17 -9.63 -17.41
C THR A 91 17.51 -8.38 -18.24
N PRO A 92 18.76 -8.17 -18.69
CA PRO A 92 19.14 -7.04 -19.55
C PRO A 92 18.36 -6.88 -20.87
N LEU A 93 17.60 -7.90 -21.29
CA LEU A 93 16.73 -7.89 -22.47
C LEU A 93 15.23 -7.72 -22.13
N HIS A 94 14.88 -7.40 -20.88
CA HIS A 94 13.50 -7.26 -20.43
C HIS A 94 12.77 -6.10 -21.13
N ARG A 95 11.66 -6.43 -21.81
CA ARG A 95 10.83 -5.47 -22.57
C ARG A 95 9.31 -5.61 -22.35
N CYS A 96 8.88 -6.59 -21.56
CA CYS A 96 7.46 -6.93 -21.37
C CYS A 96 6.96 -6.39 -20.02
N PHE A 97 6.09 -5.39 -20.08
CA PHE A 97 5.50 -4.72 -18.92
C PHE A 97 3.98 -4.91 -18.93
N VAL A 98 3.36 -4.86 -17.75
CA VAL A 98 1.91 -4.67 -17.61
C VAL A 98 1.68 -3.19 -17.38
N ASP A 99 0.85 -2.58 -18.23
CA ASP A 99 0.58 -1.13 -18.25
C ASP A 99 -0.87 -0.88 -17.82
N PRO A 100 -1.13 -0.37 -16.61
CA PRO A 100 -2.49 -0.10 -16.14
C PRO A 100 -2.95 1.27 -16.63
N GLU A 101 -3.71 1.28 -17.73
CA GLU A 101 -4.21 2.50 -18.37
C GLU A 101 -4.96 3.42 -17.38
N GLY A 102 -4.69 4.73 -17.45
CA GLY A 102 -5.28 5.74 -16.58
C GLY A 102 -4.75 5.81 -15.13
N PHE A 103 -3.99 4.82 -14.64
CA PHE A 103 -3.48 4.86 -13.25
C PHE A 103 -2.42 5.96 -13.02
N ASP A 104 -1.63 6.30 -14.03
CA ASP A 104 -0.69 7.43 -13.99
C ASP A 104 -1.39 8.80 -14.01
N ASP A 105 -2.69 8.85 -14.35
CA ASP A 105 -3.54 10.04 -14.27
C ASP A 105 -4.28 10.20 -12.93
N LEU A 106 -4.17 9.22 -12.02
CA LEU A 106 -4.59 9.35 -10.62
C LEU A 106 -3.60 10.20 -9.82
N VAL A 107 -4.00 10.72 -8.65
CA VAL A 107 -3.17 11.63 -7.83
C VAL A 107 -1.77 11.09 -7.50
N GLU A 108 -1.68 9.86 -6.97
CA GLU A 108 -0.39 9.20 -6.66
C GLU A 108 0.43 8.91 -7.92
N GLY A 109 -0.25 8.62 -9.05
CA GLY A 109 0.37 8.38 -10.35
C GLY A 109 0.99 9.66 -10.92
N ARG A 110 0.30 10.80 -10.82
CA ARG A 110 0.84 12.12 -11.20
C ARG A 110 2.05 12.49 -10.37
N CYS A 111 2.02 12.21 -9.05
CA CYS A 111 3.18 12.41 -8.18
C CYS A 111 4.37 11.49 -8.53
N ARG A 112 4.11 10.29 -9.06
CA ARG A 112 5.10 9.20 -9.19
C ARG A 112 4.92 8.44 -10.51
N ARG A 113 5.02 9.15 -11.64
CA ARG A 113 4.78 8.59 -12.98
C ARG A 113 5.59 7.32 -13.25
N GLY A 114 4.94 6.32 -13.84
CA GLY A 114 5.47 4.99 -14.09
C GLY A 114 5.46 4.05 -12.88
N HIS A 115 5.17 4.54 -11.66
CA HIS A 115 5.16 3.71 -10.46
C HIS A 115 4.16 2.54 -10.59
N PHE A 116 2.93 2.82 -11.01
CA PHE A 116 1.89 1.80 -11.10
C PHE A 116 2.15 0.76 -12.20
N ARG A 117 2.76 1.16 -13.32
CA ARG A 117 3.28 0.26 -14.36
C ARG A 117 4.38 -0.66 -13.81
N GLY A 118 5.28 -0.13 -12.98
CA GLY A 118 6.30 -0.89 -12.27
C GLY A 118 5.73 -1.90 -11.26
N VAL A 119 4.70 -1.49 -10.51
CA VAL A 119 3.96 -2.33 -9.55
C VAL A 119 3.19 -3.44 -10.28
N ALA A 120 2.37 -3.09 -11.28
CA ALA A 120 1.60 -4.06 -12.07
C ALA A 120 2.53 -5.11 -12.71
N THR A 121 3.64 -4.67 -13.31
CA THR A 121 4.64 -5.57 -13.91
C THR A 121 5.26 -6.53 -12.89
N VAL A 122 5.66 -6.09 -11.70
CA VAL A 122 6.25 -6.99 -10.71
C VAL A 122 5.21 -7.92 -10.09
N VAL A 123 4.00 -7.44 -9.85
CA VAL A 123 2.91 -8.24 -9.28
C VAL A 123 2.50 -9.33 -10.26
N ALA A 124 2.26 -9.00 -11.53
CA ALA A 124 1.94 -10.00 -12.55
C ALA A 124 3.06 -11.04 -12.71
N LYS A 125 4.34 -10.63 -12.66
CA LYS A 125 5.46 -11.57 -12.66
C LYS A 125 5.44 -12.51 -11.45
N LEU A 126 5.24 -12.00 -10.24
CA LEU A 126 5.20 -12.81 -9.02
C LEU A 126 4.02 -13.78 -9.01
N LEU A 127 2.82 -13.33 -9.39
CA LEU A 127 1.63 -14.18 -9.54
C LEU A 127 1.88 -15.34 -10.51
N ASN A 128 2.55 -15.11 -11.64
CA ASN A 128 2.91 -16.16 -12.59
C ASN A 128 4.02 -17.11 -12.10
N ILE A 129 4.96 -16.64 -11.27
CA ILE A 129 6.08 -17.43 -10.73
C ILE A 129 5.64 -18.40 -9.63
N VAL A 130 4.82 -17.91 -8.69
CA VAL A 130 4.45 -18.68 -7.48
C VAL A 130 3.08 -19.37 -7.61
N GLN A 131 2.23 -18.90 -8.54
CA GLN A 131 0.88 -19.44 -8.81
C GLN A 131 0.04 -19.63 -7.54
N PRO A 132 -0.20 -18.55 -6.78
CA PRO A 132 -0.98 -18.61 -5.56
C PRO A 132 -2.46 -18.93 -5.83
N THR A 133 -3.16 -19.28 -4.77
CA THR A 133 -4.63 -19.16 -4.70
C THR A 133 -5.04 -17.81 -4.13
N HIS A 134 -4.27 -17.27 -3.18
CA HIS A 134 -4.55 -16.04 -2.46
C HIS A 134 -3.32 -15.11 -2.47
N ALA A 135 -3.54 -13.81 -2.62
CA ALA A 135 -2.48 -12.80 -2.49
C ALA A 135 -2.92 -11.68 -1.53
N PHE A 136 -2.09 -11.39 -0.52
CA PHE A 136 -2.44 -10.49 0.58
C PHE A 136 -1.68 -9.17 0.51
N PHE A 137 -2.41 -8.06 0.56
CA PHE A 137 -1.88 -6.70 0.45
C PHE A 137 -2.38 -5.81 1.59
N GLY A 138 -1.52 -4.90 2.06
CA GLY A 138 -1.88 -3.93 3.10
C GLY A 138 -2.72 -2.78 2.54
N GLN A 139 -3.85 -2.47 3.20
CA GLN A 139 -4.75 -1.36 2.85
C GLN A 139 -4.02 0.00 2.77
N LYS A 140 -2.91 0.17 3.50
CA LYS A 140 -2.12 1.41 3.60
C LYS A 140 -1.77 2.00 2.22
N ASP A 141 -1.51 1.13 1.26
CA ASP A 141 -1.15 1.49 -0.11
C ASP A 141 -2.39 1.33 -1.01
N ALA A 142 -3.49 2.04 -0.68
CA ALA A 142 -4.84 1.79 -1.21
C ALA A 142 -4.94 1.83 -2.75
N ALA A 143 -4.26 2.77 -3.40
CA ALA A 143 -4.25 2.85 -4.87
C ALA A 143 -3.55 1.63 -5.51
N GLN A 144 -2.53 1.05 -4.86
CA GLN A 144 -1.94 -0.22 -5.25
C GLN A 144 -2.91 -1.39 -5.03
N VAL A 145 -3.70 -1.38 -3.95
CA VAL A 145 -4.74 -2.41 -3.72
C VAL A 145 -5.81 -2.38 -4.81
N VAL A 146 -6.30 -1.19 -5.18
CA VAL A 146 -7.27 -1.02 -6.28
C VAL A 146 -6.66 -1.43 -7.63
N LEU A 147 -5.42 -1.01 -7.92
CA LEU A 147 -4.66 -1.46 -9.10
C LEU A 147 -4.59 -2.98 -9.20
N ILE A 148 -4.21 -3.67 -8.13
CA ILE A 148 -3.98 -5.11 -8.16
C ILE A 148 -5.30 -5.87 -8.31
N LYS A 149 -6.38 -5.44 -7.64
CA LYS A 149 -7.72 -5.99 -7.87
C LYS A 149 -8.18 -5.81 -9.32
N ARG A 150 -7.99 -4.61 -9.89
CA ARG A 150 -8.32 -4.30 -11.28
C ARG A 150 -7.53 -5.17 -12.26
N MET A 151 -6.20 -5.22 -12.11
CA MET A 151 -5.31 -6.02 -12.95
C MET A 151 -5.62 -7.53 -12.88
N VAL A 152 -5.94 -8.06 -11.69
CA VAL A 152 -6.33 -9.47 -11.52
C VAL A 152 -7.64 -9.78 -12.25
N ALA A 153 -8.64 -8.91 -12.16
CA ALA A 153 -9.91 -9.07 -12.88
C ALA A 153 -9.72 -8.94 -14.41
N ASP A 154 -9.12 -7.85 -14.87
CA ASP A 154 -9.01 -7.52 -16.30
C ASP A 154 -8.13 -8.53 -17.05
N LEU A 155 -7.06 -9.05 -16.42
CA LEU A 155 -6.21 -10.10 -16.98
C LEU A 155 -6.68 -11.53 -16.65
N ASN A 156 -7.85 -11.69 -16.02
CA ASN A 156 -8.48 -12.97 -15.69
C ASN A 156 -7.55 -13.91 -14.88
N ILE A 157 -6.77 -13.35 -13.94
CA ILE A 157 -5.82 -14.08 -13.11
C ILE A 157 -6.59 -14.81 -11.99
N PRO A 158 -6.48 -16.14 -11.83
CA PRO A 158 -7.29 -16.90 -10.88
C PRO A 158 -6.74 -16.83 -9.45
N VAL A 159 -6.76 -15.63 -8.84
CA VAL A 159 -6.17 -15.36 -7.52
C VAL A 159 -7.07 -14.45 -6.69
N ASP A 160 -7.40 -14.88 -5.47
CA ASP A 160 -8.19 -14.11 -4.51
C ASP A 160 -7.34 -13.02 -3.82
N VAL A 161 -7.70 -11.75 -4.02
CA VAL A 161 -6.95 -10.58 -3.53
C VAL A 161 -7.44 -10.15 -2.15
N GLY A 162 -6.79 -10.68 -1.11
CA GLY A 162 -7.04 -10.33 0.29
C GLY A 162 -6.47 -8.97 0.67
N VAL A 163 -7.28 -8.15 1.36
CA VAL A 163 -6.87 -6.83 1.86
C VAL A 163 -6.79 -6.86 3.37
N VAL A 164 -5.66 -6.47 3.94
CA VAL A 164 -5.43 -6.45 5.38
C VAL A 164 -5.44 -5.00 5.90
N PRO A 165 -6.17 -4.68 6.98
CA PRO A 165 -6.26 -3.33 7.52
C PRO A 165 -4.90 -2.70 7.89
N ILE A 166 -4.87 -1.36 7.92
CA ILE A 166 -3.67 -0.58 8.30
C ILE A 166 -3.33 -0.85 9.77
N VAL A 167 -2.20 -1.51 10.03
CA VAL A 167 -1.62 -1.59 11.37
C VAL A 167 -0.96 -0.26 11.71
N ARG A 168 -1.29 0.29 12.88
CA ARG A 168 -0.85 1.60 13.36
C ARG A 168 -0.02 1.46 14.64
N GLU A 169 0.84 2.44 14.87
CA GLU A 169 1.47 2.69 16.17
C GLU A 169 0.42 3.22 17.16
N ALA A 170 0.74 3.24 18.47
CA ALA A 170 -0.26 3.53 19.52
C ALA A 170 -0.85 4.95 19.48
N ASP A 171 -0.20 5.88 18.79
CA ASP A 171 -0.64 7.24 18.51
C ASP A 171 -1.35 7.40 17.15
N GLY A 172 -1.59 6.29 16.44
CA GLY A 172 -2.33 6.24 15.18
C GLY A 172 -1.47 6.36 13.92
N LEU A 173 -0.16 6.61 14.03
CA LEU A 173 0.72 6.63 12.84
C LEU A 173 0.70 5.28 12.12
N ALA A 174 0.43 5.26 10.81
CA ALA A 174 0.49 4.05 10.01
C ALA A 174 1.91 3.46 10.00
N LEU A 175 2.04 2.16 10.29
CA LEU A 175 3.34 1.49 10.24
C LEU A 175 3.91 1.52 8.82
N SER A 176 5.13 2.00 8.71
CA SER A 176 5.85 2.13 7.45
C SER A 176 7.34 1.99 7.72
N THR A 177 8.06 1.29 6.86
CA THR A 177 9.53 1.25 6.90
C THR A 177 10.14 2.63 6.72
N ARG A 178 9.41 3.60 6.16
CA ARG A 178 9.86 5.01 6.04
C ARG A 178 9.83 5.77 7.37
N ASN A 179 9.12 5.30 8.41
CA ASN A 179 9.04 5.99 9.71
C ASN A 179 10.43 6.11 10.38
N GLN A 180 11.38 5.21 10.06
CA GLN A 180 12.76 5.28 10.55
C GLN A 180 13.59 6.45 9.99
N TYR A 181 13.10 7.15 8.96
CA TYR A 181 13.74 8.34 8.41
C TYR A 181 13.32 9.64 9.12
N LEU A 182 12.30 9.57 9.98
CA LEU A 182 11.82 10.70 10.77
C LEU A 182 12.76 10.95 11.94
N SER A 183 13.24 12.18 12.10
CA SER A 183 13.83 12.64 13.36
C SER A 183 12.81 12.59 14.51
N PRO A 184 13.22 12.70 15.80
CA PRO A 184 12.29 12.62 16.92
C PRO A 184 11.13 13.62 16.85
N ALA A 185 11.37 14.85 16.35
CA ALA A 185 10.33 15.85 16.17
C ALA A 185 9.39 15.51 15.00
N GLU A 186 9.94 15.11 13.84
CA GLU A 186 9.15 14.67 12.68
C GLU A 186 8.28 13.44 13.03
N ARG A 187 8.79 12.50 13.84
CA ARG A 187 8.02 11.36 14.35
C ARG A 187 6.91 11.79 15.29
N GLN A 188 7.13 12.78 16.17
CA GLN A 188 6.09 13.29 17.06
C GLN A 188 4.96 14.02 16.31
N ALA A 189 5.28 14.70 15.20
CA ALA A 189 4.29 15.33 14.32
C ALA A 189 3.51 14.33 13.45
N ALA A 190 4.15 13.25 12.97
CA ALA A 190 3.59 12.32 11.98
C ALA A 190 2.19 11.73 12.24
N PRO A 191 1.71 11.53 13.50
CA PRO A 191 0.30 11.24 13.77
C PRO A 191 -0.71 12.22 13.16
N VAL A 192 -0.31 13.44 12.77
CA VAL A 192 -1.15 14.42 12.06
C VAL A 192 -1.87 13.81 10.86
N LEU A 193 -1.21 12.92 10.09
CA LEU A 193 -1.85 12.25 8.95
C LEU A 193 -3.14 11.55 9.37
N HIS A 194 -3.07 10.79 10.46
CA HIS A 194 -4.22 10.07 11.00
C HIS A 194 -5.26 11.00 11.63
N ARG A 195 -4.84 12.11 12.28
CA ARG A 195 -5.78 13.10 12.83
C ARG A 195 -6.66 13.73 11.75
N GLY A 196 -6.08 14.20 10.64
CA GLY A 196 -6.86 14.75 9.52
C GLY A 196 -7.85 13.73 8.93
N LEU A 197 -7.41 12.49 8.71
CA LEU A 197 -8.27 11.39 8.24
C LEU A 197 -9.39 11.04 9.25
N ALA A 198 -9.12 11.12 10.55
CA ALA A 198 -10.10 10.90 11.60
C ALA A 198 -11.17 12.00 11.62
N LEU A 199 -10.77 13.28 11.53
CA LEU A 199 -11.67 14.43 11.47
C LEU A 199 -12.60 14.37 10.24
N ALA A 200 -12.09 13.99 9.07
CA ALA A 200 -12.90 13.84 7.87
C ALA A 200 -13.88 12.65 7.98
N ARG A 201 -13.47 11.55 8.60
CA ARG A 201 -14.39 10.45 8.96
C ARG A 201 -15.46 10.91 9.96
N GLU A 202 -15.10 11.72 10.94
CA GLU A 202 -16.06 12.26 11.93
C GLU A 202 -17.11 13.15 11.25
N LEU A 203 -16.71 14.02 10.31
CA LEU A 203 -17.63 14.80 9.48
C LEU A 203 -18.57 13.89 8.66
N PHE A 204 -18.04 12.87 7.98
CA PHE A 204 -18.85 11.91 7.22
C PHE A 204 -19.87 11.16 8.10
N GLN A 205 -19.46 10.73 9.30
CA GLN A 205 -20.34 10.04 10.23
C GLN A 205 -21.40 10.97 10.84
N GLN A 206 -21.09 12.27 11.04
CA GLN A 206 -22.07 13.28 11.45
C GLN A 206 -23.13 13.52 10.37
N ALA A 207 -22.75 13.63 9.10
CA ALA A 207 -23.69 13.77 7.98
C ALA A 207 -24.60 12.53 7.87
N LYS A 208 -24.01 11.33 7.93
CA LYS A 208 -24.73 10.03 7.93
C LYS A 208 -25.71 9.89 9.11
N GLN A 209 -25.36 10.39 10.29
CA GLN A 209 -26.24 10.40 11.48
C GLN A 209 -27.34 11.47 11.39
N SER A 210 -27.10 12.58 10.69
CA SER A 210 -28.08 13.64 10.42
C SER A 210 -29.08 13.28 9.32
N GLY A 211 -28.89 12.16 8.61
CA GLY A 211 -29.75 11.71 7.51
C GLY A 211 -29.43 12.35 6.17
N GLU A 212 -28.25 12.96 6.01
CA GLU A 212 -27.78 13.48 4.73
C GLU A 212 -27.46 12.30 3.78
N ALA A 213 -28.00 12.33 2.56
CA ALA A 213 -27.82 11.25 1.58
C ALA A 213 -26.42 11.26 0.94
N ALA A 214 -25.81 12.44 0.79
CA ALA A 214 -24.47 12.61 0.28
C ALA A 214 -23.81 13.86 0.91
N LEU A 215 -22.48 13.88 0.91
CA LEU A 215 -21.65 14.98 1.42
C LEU A 215 -20.68 15.45 0.33
N ASP A 216 -20.42 16.76 0.23
CA ASP A 216 -19.42 17.30 -0.70
C ASP A 216 -18.02 16.75 -0.38
N ALA A 217 -17.37 16.15 -1.38
CA ALA A 217 -16.01 15.64 -1.25
C ALA A 217 -14.99 16.77 -1.01
N ALA A 218 -15.28 18.02 -1.41
CA ALA A 218 -14.46 19.18 -1.08
C ALA A 218 -14.41 19.41 0.44
N ALA A 219 -15.56 19.38 1.14
CA ALA A 219 -15.59 19.54 2.59
C ALA A 219 -14.76 18.47 3.33
N LEU A 220 -14.75 17.23 2.82
CA LEU A 220 -13.87 16.16 3.32
C LEU A 220 -12.38 16.45 3.06
N ARG A 221 -12.01 17.00 1.89
CA ARG A 221 -10.61 17.41 1.61
C ARG A 221 -10.19 18.58 2.50
N ASP A 222 -11.04 19.59 2.65
CA ASP A 222 -10.75 20.84 3.36
C ASP A 222 -10.46 20.60 4.85
N VAL A 223 -11.23 19.73 5.51
CA VAL A 223 -10.99 19.36 6.92
C VAL A 223 -9.64 18.69 7.13
N VAL A 224 -9.21 17.83 6.18
CA VAL A 224 -7.86 17.21 6.22
C VAL A 224 -6.78 18.27 5.97
N HIS A 225 -6.94 19.11 4.94
CA HIS A 225 -6.00 20.18 4.61
C HIS A 225 -5.78 21.13 5.80
N GLN A 226 -6.85 21.59 6.45
CA GLN A 226 -6.76 22.50 7.60
C GLN A 226 -6.06 21.90 8.82
N GLU A 227 -6.14 20.58 9.05
CA GLU A 227 -5.37 19.93 10.12
C GLU A 227 -3.89 19.77 9.75
N TYR A 228 -3.59 19.59 8.46
CA TYR A 228 -2.21 19.43 7.98
C TYR A 228 -1.47 20.78 7.92
N GLU A 229 -2.14 21.87 7.55
CA GLU A 229 -1.60 23.24 7.55
C GLU A 229 -1.31 23.78 8.97
N ARG A 230 -1.86 23.16 10.02
CA ARG A 230 -1.60 23.51 11.43
C ARG A 230 -0.32 22.89 11.99
N GLU A 231 0.26 21.89 11.32
CA GLU A 231 1.45 21.18 11.78
C GLU A 231 2.71 21.76 11.09
N PRO A 232 3.57 22.54 11.77
CA PRO A 232 4.68 23.26 11.13
C PRO A 232 5.74 22.34 10.50
N LEU A 233 5.73 21.04 10.79
CA LEU A 233 6.64 20.06 10.15
C LEU A 233 6.09 19.46 8.85
N VAL A 234 4.84 19.73 8.47
CA VAL A 234 4.32 19.41 7.12
C VAL A 234 4.88 20.43 6.13
N THR A 235 5.86 20.01 5.33
CA THR A 235 6.57 20.87 4.37
C THR A 235 5.90 20.93 3.00
N ALA A 236 5.07 19.95 2.66
CA ALA A 236 4.17 19.98 1.52
C ALA A 236 3.02 18.97 1.68
N ILE A 237 1.85 19.29 1.14
CA ILE A 237 0.78 18.33 0.89
C ILE A 237 0.86 17.98 -0.61
N ASP A 238 1.22 16.73 -0.92
CA ASP A 238 1.30 16.26 -2.32
C ASP A 238 -0.12 16.03 -2.88
N TYR A 239 -1.03 15.51 -2.05
CA TYR A 239 -2.49 15.54 -2.28
C TYR A 239 -3.29 15.20 -1.01
N VAL A 240 -4.53 15.68 -0.96
CA VAL A 240 -5.66 15.02 -0.29
C VAL A 240 -6.66 14.62 -1.36
N SER A 241 -7.05 13.35 -1.37
CA SER A 241 -7.88 12.71 -2.39
C SER A 241 -9.09 12.07 -1.76
N VAL A 242 -10.25 12.19 -2.40
CA VAL A 242 -11.51 11.55 -2.00
C VAL A 242 -12.04 10.81 -3.21
N GLY A 243 -11.80 9.49 -3.25
CA GLY A 243 -11.95 8.69 -4.45
C GLY A 243 -12.84 7.45 -4.29
N SER A 244 -13.31 6.94 -5.43
CA SER A 244 -14.08 5.69 -5.49
C SER A 244 -13.29 4.49 -4.93
N LYS A 245 -13.99 3.65 -4.14
CA LYS A 245 -13.50 2.38 -3.60
C LYS A 245 -13.01 1.39 -4.67
N GLU A 246 -13.45 1.55 -5.93
CA GLU A 246 -13.21 0.60 -7.03
C GLU A 246 -12.27 1.11 -8.14
N THR A 247 -12.06 2.43 -8.22
CA THR A 247 -11.31 3.06 -9.32
C THR A 247 -10.33 4.15 -8.87
N MET A 248 -10.35 4.58 -7.60
CA MET A 248 -9.62 5.74 -7.08
C MET A 248 -9.90 7.07 -7.82
N GLN A 249 -10.89 7.13 -8.72
CA GLN A 249 -11.26 8.37 -9.40
C GLN A 249 -11.88 9.35 -8.40
N GLU A 250 -11.48 10.62 -8.47
CA GLU A 250 -11.95 11.69 -7.59
C GLU A 250 -13.46 11.86 -7.67
N LEU A 251 -14.11 11.84 -6.50
CA LEU A 251 -15.53 12.10 -6.34
C LEU A 251 -15.79 13.61 -6.18
N ARG A 252 -16.97 14.05 -6.61
CA ARG A 252 -17.52 15.38 -6.27
C ARG A 252 -18.34 15.32 -5.00
N GLU A 253 -19.17 14.29 -4.86
CA GLU A 253 -20.00 14.03 -3.69
C GLU A 253 -19.76 12.58 -3.26
N VAL A 254 -19.86 12.33 -1.95
CA VAL A 254 -19.75 11.00 -1.34
C VAL A 254 -21.11 10.63 -0.78
N ASP A 255 -21.76 9.64 -1.40
CA ASP A 255 -22.98 9.01 -0.88
C ASP A 255 -22.72 8.43 0.52
N THR A 256 -23.62 8.68 1.47
CA THR A 256 -23.40 8.29 2.88
C THR A 256 -23.73 6.83 3.17
N ALA A 257 -24.44 6.12 2.30
CA ALA A 257 -24.59 4.67 2.39
C ALA A 257 -23.32 3.97 1.89
N GLU A 258 -22.79 4.39 0.74
CA GLU A 258 -21.64 3.77 0.08
C GLU A 258 -20.27 4.19 0.62
N GLY A 259 -20.06 5.47 0.95
CA GLY A 259 -18.77 5.99 1.37
C GLY A 259 -17.70 6.03 0.26
N ALA A 260 -16.46 6.30 0.65
CA ALA A 260 -15.33 6.54 -0.24
C ALA A 260 -14.00 6.12 0.41
N ILE A 261 -12.90 6.21 -0.36
CA ILE A 261 -11.54 6.18 0.19
C ILE A 261 -11.04 7.63 0.26
N ILE A 262 -10.72 8.12 1.46
CA ILE A 262 -9.88 9.31 1.59
C ILE A 262 -8.43 8.83 1.64
N SER A 263 -7.60 9.32 0.71
CA SER A 263 -6.16 8.99 0.69
C SER A 263 -5.31 10.25 0.65
N VAL A 264 -4.14 10.19 1.27
CA VAL A 264 -3.27 11.36 1.45
C VAL A 264 -1.81 11.04 1.15
N ALA A 265 -1.09 12.04 0.68
CA ALA A 265 0.36 12.07 0.65
C ALA A 265 0.87 13.43 1.13
N VAL A 266 1.78 13.41 2.09
CA VAL A 266 2.43 14.63 2.61
C VAL A 266 3.93 14.43 2.73
N LYS A 267 4.68 15.52 2.64
CA LYS A 267 6.08 15.59 3.01
C LYS A 267 6.15 16.16 4.42
N LEU A 268 6.71 15.38 5.34
CA LEU A 268 6.92 15.79 6.72
C LEU A 268 8.44 15.87 6.91
N GLY A 269 8.93 17.11 7.02
CA GLY A 269 10.33 17.46 6.79
C GLY A 269 10.83 16.94 5.43
N GLN A 270 11.70 15.91 5.45
CA GLN A 270 12.22 15.25 4.24
C GLN A 270 11.50 13.94 3.88
N CYS A 271 10.62 13.40 4.74
CA CYS A 271 10.00 12.10 4.53
C CYS A 271 8.64 12.23 3.82
N ARG A 272 8.45 11.55 2.68
CA ARG A 272 7.12 11.38 2.07
C ARG A 272 6.36 10.26 2.78
N LEU A 273 5.33 10.65 3.52
CA LEU A 273 4.40 9.75 4.21
C LEU A 273 3.09 9.66 3.41
N ILE A 274 2.43 8.50 3.51
CA ILE A 274 1.10 8.25 2.93
C ILE A 274 0.23 7.53 3.95
N ASP A 275 -1.07 7.79 3.90
CA ASP A 275 -2.08 7.14 4.73
C ASP A 275 -3.43 7.15 4.01
N ASN A 276 -4.41 6.38 4.50
CA ASN A 276 -5.79 6.43 4.02
C ASN A 276 -6.81 5.98 5.08
N ILE A 277 -8.08 6.26 4.81
CA ILE A 277 -9.21 5.67 5.50
C ILE A 277 -10.32 5.34 4.49
N VAL A 278 -11.05 4.26 4.76
CA VAL A 278 -12.31 3.93 4.09
C VAL A 278 -13.44 4.41 5.00
N LEU A 279 -14.44 5.08 4.41
CA LEU A 279 -15.60 5.66 5.10
C LEU A 279 -16.80 4.70 5.17
#